data_AF-K9SHP3-F1
#
_entry.id   AF-K9SHP3-F1
#
_cell.length_a   1.000
_cell.length_b   1.000
_cell.length_c   1.000
_cell.angle_alpha   90.00
_cell.angle_beta   90.00
_cell.angle_gamma   90.00
#
_symmetry.space_group_name_H-M   'P 1'
#
loop_
_entity.id
_entity.type
_entity.pdbx_description
1 polymer ?
#
loop_
_entity_poly.entity_id
_entity_poly.type
_entity_poly.pdbx_seq_one_letter_code
_entity_poly.pdbx_strand_id
1 'polypeptide(L)'
;MEEEVKYWKMQLHPTGDKHIAVRHCVRNLMAGYIGLDFDDPDGQICDLRQVDKDLIIEKQRYYRQFESPMKIGDIVLVVAHNIPFALVTVKGEYEYIGKAGAKKLGLHNRHVRAVGDIRYYGDYIVNPENWEKITTTGTIAPITDPETDSYRLVDRWLKWVESNPNLESVYDSIDS
;
A
#
# COMPACT_ATOMS: atom_id res chain seq x y z
N MET A 1 2.70 -1.53 26.86
CA MET A 1 2.97 -0.29 26.12
C MET A 1 2.28 -0.47 24.79
N GLU A 2 1.29 0.36 24.46
CA GLU A 2 0.76 0.36 23.09
C GLU A 2 1.90 0.81 22.18
N GLU A 3 2.22 0.02 21.16
CA GLU A 3 3.19 0.45 20.14
C GLU A 3 2.60 1.65 19.39
N GLU A 4 3.42 2.67 19.17
CA GLU A 4 3.03 3.86 18.41
C GLU A 4 2.67 3.46 16.96
N VAL A 5 1.48 3.84 16.51
CA VAL A 5 1.01 3.62 15.13
C VAL A 5 1.93 4.35 14.17
N LYS A 6 2.51 3.62 13.21
CA LYS A 6 3.38 4.22 12.19
C LYS A 6 2.64 4.44 10.88
N TYR A 7 3.09 5.45 10.16
CA TYR A 7 2.62 5.76 8.82
C TYR A 7 3.60 5.24 7.77
N TRP A 8 3.05 4.69 6.70
CA TRP A 8 3.79 4.18 5.55
C TRP A 8 3.24 4.78 4.26
N LYS A 9 4.09 4.93 3.26
CA LYS A 9 3.68 5.23 1.89
C LYS A 9 4.03 4.05 1.00
N MET A 10 3.10 3.63 0.14
CA MET A 10 3.31 2.51 -0.77
C MET A 10 2.75 2.76 -2.17
N GLN A 11 3.55 2.49 -3.20
CA GLN A 11 3.08 2.37 -4.58
C GLN A 11 2.68 0.93 -4.87
N LEU A 12 1.42 0.72 -5.23
CA LEU A 12 0.85 -0.62 -5.40
C LEU A 12 0.71 -0.97 -6.88
N HIS A 13 1.83 -1.08 -7.60
CA HIS A 13 1.86 -1.46 -9.01
C HIS A 13 3.16 -2.19 -9.40
N PRO A 14 3.12 -3.05 -10.43
CA PRO A 14 4.31 -3.71 -10.94
C PRO A 14 5.35 -2.71 -11.45
N THR A 15 6.60 -3.16 -11.47
CA THR A 15 7.68 -2.43 -12.13
C THR A 15 7.49 -2.55 -13.64
N GLY A 16 7.46 -1.44 -14.38
CA GLY A 16 7.48 -1.43 -15.85
C GLY A 16 6.19 -0.99 -16.56
N ASP A 17 5.00 -1.15 -15.97
CA ASP A 17 3.75 -0.67 -16.59
C ASP A 17 2.95 0.25 -15.67
N LYS A 18 3.04 1.55 -15.97
CA LYS A 18 2.35 2.61 -15.24
C LYS A 18 0.86 2.72 -15.63
N HIS A 19 0.47 2.21 -16.78
CA HIS A 19 -0.90 2.38 -17.26
C HIS A 19 -1.90 1.50 -16.51
N ILE A 20 -1.41 0.48 -15.80
CA ILE A 20 -2.23 -0.49 -15.07
C ILE A 20 -2.20 -0.30 -13.54
N ALA A 21 -1.49 0.69 -13.00
CA ALA A 21 -1.30 0.83 -11.56
C ALA A 21 -2.60 0.96 -10.77
N VAL A 22 -3.55 1.78 -11.24
CA VAL A 22 -4.86 1.94 -10.59
C VAL A 22 -5.58 0.60 -10.55
N ARG A 23 -5.56 -0.17 -11.65
CA ARG A 23 -6.17 -1.51 -11.71
C ARG A 23 -5.54 -2.45 -10.70
N HIS A 24 -4.23 -2.40 -10.51
CA HIS A 24 -3.54 -3.19 -9.48
C HIS A 24 -3.89 -2.74 -8.07
N CYS A 25 -3.99 -1.44 -7.82
CA CYS A 25 -4.41 -0.89 -6.53
C CYS A 25 -5.81 -1.42 -6.18
N VAL A 26 -6.78 -1.25 -7.08
CA VAL A 26 -8.15 -1.73 -6.90
C VAL A 26 -8.18 -3.23 -6.62
N ARG A 27 -7.51 -4.05 -7.44
CA ARG A 27 -7.52 -5.51 -7.27
C ARG A 27 -6.95 -5.97 -5.94
N ASN A 28 -5.84 -5.40 -5.50
CA ASN A 28 -5.24 -5.74 -4.23
C ASN A 28 -6.17 -5.35 -3.07
N LEU A 29 -6.69 -4.12 -3.09
CA LEU A 29 -7.56 -3.62 -2.02
C LEU A 29 -8.89 -4.37 -1.95
N MET A 30 -9.52 -4.69 -3.09
CA MET A 30 -10.74 -5.51 -3.12
C MET A 30 -10.51 -6.93 -2.60
N ALA A 31 -9.30 -7.46 -2.75
CA ALA A 31 -8.92 -8.75 -2.17
C ALA A 31 -8.57 -8.65 -0.67
N GLY A 32 -8.53 -7.44 -0.10
CA GLY A 32 -8.16 -7.21 1.30
C GLY A 32 -6.65 -7.22 1.56
N TYR A 33 -5.83 -6.89 0.54
CA TYR A 33 -4.38 -6.94 0.65
C TYR A 33 -3.69 -5.66 0.16
N ILE A 34 -2.52 -5.38 0.73
CA ILE A 34 -1.44 -4.67 0.06
C ILE A 34 -0.32 -5.65 -0.24
N GLY A 35 0.52 -5.35 -1.22
CA GLY A 35 1.60 -6.26 -1.56
C GLY A 35 2.64 -5.67 -2.48
N LEU A 36 3.80 -6.31 -2.51
CA LEU A 36 4.87 -5.97 -3.41
C LEU A 36 5.38 -7.19 -4.16
N ASP A 37 6.05 -6.90 -5.27
CA ASP A 37 6.84 -7.88 -5.97
C ASP A 37 8.15 -7.25 -6.43
N PHE A 38 9.09 -8.12 -6.78
CA PHE A 38 10.43 -7.77 -7.19
C PHE A 38 10.60 -7.96 -8.69
N ASP A 39 11.55 -7.23 -9.26
CA ASP A 39 12.06 -7.56 -10.58
C ASP A 39 13.02 -8.73 -10.37
N ASP A 40 12.52 -9.92 -10.67
CA ASP A 40 13.12 -11.21 -10.29
C ASP A 40 13.26 -12.09 -11.53
N PRO A 41 14.11 -11.70 -12.51
CA PRO A 41 14.23 -12.38 -13.78
C PRO A 41 14.68 -13.84 -13.62
N ASP A 42 15.50 -14.11 -12.61
CA ASP A 42 16.04 -15.44 -12.32
C ASP A 42 15.15 -16.26 -11.37
N GLY A 43 14.05 -15.68 -10.87
CA GLY A 43 13.07 -16.36 -10.02
C GLY A 43 13.59 -16.78 -8.65
N GLN A 44 14.62 -16.11 -8.14
CA GLN A 44 15.32 -16.44 -6.91
C GLN A 44 14.74 -15.73 -5.68
N ILE A 45 13.94 -14.68 -5.89
CA ILE A 45 13.32 -13.95 -4.78
C ILE A 45 12.09 -14.73 -4.29
N CYS A 46 12.33 -15.54 -3.26
CA CYS A 46 11.32 -16.27 -2.49
C CYS A 46 10.91 -15.47 -1.25
N ASP A 47 10.53 -16.13 -0.15
CA ASP A 47 10.20 -15.47 1.12
C ASP A 47 11.35 -14.55 1.58
N LEU A 48 11.04 -13.30 1.92
CA LEU A 48 12.03 -12.29 2.34
C LEU A 48 12.71 -12.64 3.67
N ARG A 49 12.10 -13.52 4.47
CA ARG A 49 12.69 -14.09 5.68
C ARG A 49 13.83 -15.05 5.38
N GLN A 50 13.86 -15.61 4.17
CA GLN A 50 14.80 -16.64 3.74
C GLN A 50 15.77 -16.16 2.67
N VAL A 51 15.38 -15.17 1.87
CA VAL A 51 16.19 -14.69 0.75
C VAL A 51 17.48 -14.03 1.23
N ASP A 52 18.59 -14.38 0.58
CA ASP A 52 19.84 -13.65 0.75
C ASP A 52 19.68 -12.21 0.22
N LYS A 53 20.18 -11.24 0.98
CA LYS A 53 20.09 -9.82 0.65
C LYS A 53 20.83 -9.48 -0.63
N ASP A 54 21.88 -10.23 -0.95
CA ASP A 54 22.70 -9.99 -2.13
C ASP A 54 22.04 -10.47 -3.42
N LEU A 55 20.99 -11.30 -3.33
CA LEU A 55 20.16 -11.68 -4.47
C LEU A 55 19.12 -10.62 -4.85
N ILE A 56 18.86 -9.66 -3.97
CA ILE A 56 17.95 -8.55 -4.26
C ILE A 56 18.71 -7.46 -4.99
N ILE A 57 18.24 -7.12 -6.19
CA ILE A 57 18.74 -5.99 -6.98
C ILE A 57 18.88 -4.75 -6.09
N GLU A 58 20.01 -4.05 -6.18
CA GLU A 58 20.36 -2.96 -5.26
C GLU A 58 19.23 -1.93 -5.08
N LYS A 59 18.60 -1.55 -6.19
CA LYS A 59 17.47 -0.60 -6.24
C LYS A 59 16.18 -1.11 -5.60
N GLN A 60 16.08 -2.38 -5.20
CA GLN A 60 14.91 -2.99 -4.57
C GLN A 60 15.20 -3.49 -3.15
N ARG A 61 16.43 -3.35 -2.64
CA ARG A 61 16.80 -3.79 -1.28
C ARG A 61 15.93 -3.17 -0.19
N TYR A 62 15.46 -1.94 -0.40
CA TYR A 62 14.57 -1.27 0.55
C TYR A 62 13.19 -1.92 0.66
N TYR A 63 12.75 -2.76 -0.29
CA TYR A 63 11.50 -3.51 -0.20
C TYR A 63 11.49 -4.49 0.98
N ARG A 64 12.67 -4.87 1.51
CA ARG A 64 12.77 -5.67 2.74
C ARG A 64 12.08 -5.01 3.94
N GLN A 65 11.87 -3.69 3.91
CA GLN A 65 11.10 -2.99 4.94
C GLN A 65 9.64 -3.46 5.04
N PHE A 66 9.12 -4.13 4.01
CA PHE A 66 7.78 -4.72 4.06
C PHE A 66 7.69 -5.97 4.93
N GLU A 67 8.79 -6.68 5.15
CA GLU A 67 8.79 -7.94 5.90
C GLU A 67 8.75 -7.72 7.42
N SER A 68 9.57 -6.82 7.97
CA SER A 68 9.76 -6.73 9.42
C SER A 68 9.34 -5.39 10.07
N PRO A 69 9.74 -4.21 9.53
CA PRO A 69 9.40 -2.92 10.13
C PRO A 69 7.91 -2.56 10.24
N MET A 70 7.09 -2.94 9.24
CA MET A 70 5.64 -2.67 9.22
C MET A 70 4.89 -3.67 10.12
N LYS A 71 3.98 -3.16 10.95
CA LYS A 71 3.24 -3.94 11.97
C LYS A 71 1.74 -3.85 11.78
N ILE A 72 1.02 -4.79 12.40
CA ILE A 72 -0.45 -4.72 12.51
C ILE A 72 -0.81 -3.43 13.26
N GLY A 73 -1.80 -2.70 12.74
CA GLY A 73 -2.22 -1.39 13.26
C GLY A 73 -1.59 -0.21 12.54
N ASP A 74 -0.48 -0.39 11.81
CA ASP A 74 0.12 0.68 11.01
C ASP A 74 -0.83 1.14 9.89
N ILE A 75 -0.74 2.42 9.54
CA ILE A 75 -1.51 3.03 8.45
C ILE A 75 -0.64 3.14 7.20
N VAL A 76 -1.21 2.76 6.05
CA VAL A 76 -0.53 2.84 4.76
C VAL A 76 -1.29 3.76 3.82
N LEU A 77 -0.61 4.83 3.40
CA LEU A 77 -1.00 5.66 2.26
C LEU A 77 -0.64 4.94 0.97
N VAL A 78 -1.65 4.38 0.32
CA VAL A 78 -1.54 3.77 -1.00
C VAL A 78 -1.56 4.87 -2.06
N VAL A 79 -0.58 4.84 -2.95
CA VAL A 79 -0.38 5.84 -4.00
C VAL A 79 -0.35 5.15 -5.37
N ALA A 80 -1.13 5.65 -6.32
CA ALA A 80 -1.06 5.26 -7.73
C ALA A 80 -0.41 6.40 -8.53
N HIS A 81 0.83 6.24 -9.00
CA HIS A 81 1.56 7.27 -9.77
C HIS A 81 1.58 8.68 -9.18
N ASN A 82 1.99 8.79 -7.92
CA ASN A 82 2.02 10.04 -7.15
C ASN A 82 0.65 10.63 -6.84
N ILE A 83 -0.43 9.89 -7.08
CA ILE A 83 -1.79 10.28 -6.72
C ILE A 83 -2.20 9.46 -5.49
N PRO A 84 -2.55 10.09 -4.36
CA PRO A 84 -3.17 9.40 -3.23
C PRO A 84 -4.37 8.58 -3.69
N PHE A 85 -4.42 7.32 -3.30
CA PHE A 85 -5.46 6.39 -3.74
C PHE A 85 -6.32 5.93 -2.57
N ALA A 86 -5.70 5.44 -1.50
CA ALA A 86 -6.39 4.97 -0.31
C ALA A 86 -5.54 5.13 0.95
N LEU A 87 -6.21 5.23 2.10
CA LEU A 87 -5.64 4.87 3.41
C LEU A 87 -6.15 3.50 3.79
N VAL A 88 -5.25 2.67 4.32
CA VAL A 88 -5.58 1.35 4.82
C VAL A 88 -4.87 1.06 6.12
N THR A 89 -5.48 0.25 6.98
CA THR A 89 -4.88 -0.25 8.22
C THR A 89 -4.33 -1.65 7.98
N VAL A 90 -3.09 -1.91 8.40
CA VAL A 90 -2.52 -3.26 8.37
C VAL A 90 -3.25 -4.15 9.38
N LYS A 91 -3.82 -5.26 8.92
CA LYS A 91 -4.57 -6.22 9.74
C LYS A 91 -3.88 -7.58 9.88
N GLY A 92 -2.86 -7.85 9.05
CA GLY A 92 -2.12 -9.10 9.07
C GLY A 92 -0.61 -8.94 9.03
N GLU A 93 0.07 -9.97 9.49
CA GLU A 93 1.52 -10.09 9.36
C GLU A 93 1.95 -10.22 7.90
N TYR A 94 3.25 -10.08 7.66
CA TYR A 94 3.83 -10.36 6.35
C TYR A 94 3.65 -11.84 5.98
N GLU A 95 3.23 -12.07 4.74
CA GLU A 95 3.12 -13.40 4.16
C GLU A 95 3.73 -13.46 2.76
N TYR A 96 4.39 -14.58 2.49
CA TYR A 96 4.81 -14.96 1.14
C TYR A 96 3.88 -16.05 0.61
N ILE A 97 3.08 -15.74 -0.42
CA ILE A 97 2.05 -16.64 -0.96
C ILE A 97 2.51 -17.36 -2.24
N GLY A 98 3.70 -17.01 -2.76
CA GLY A 98 4.23 -17.54 -4.01
C GLY A 98 3.36 -17.29 -5.23
N LYS A 99 3.78 -17.79 -6.40
CA LYS A 99 3.07 -17.57 -7.68
C LYS A 99 1.68 -18.21 -7.71
N ALA A 100 1.54 -19.41 -7.15
CA ALA A 100 0.27 -20.13 -7.12
C ALA A 100 -0.76 -19.44 -6.21
N GLY A 101 -0.34 -18.96 -5.03
CA GLY A 101 -1.20 -18.21 -4.12
C GLY A 101 -1.61 -16.87 -4.71
N ALA A 102 -0.66 -16.11 -5.29
CA ALA A 102 -0.95 -14.85 -5.98
C ALA A 102 -2.00 -15.06 -7.07
N LYS A 103 -1.83 -16.08 -7.93
CA LYS A 103 -2.80 -16.42 -8.97
C LYS A 103 -4.18 -16.77 -8.39
N LYS A 104 -4.25 -17.57 -7.32
CA LYS A 104 -5.50 -17.98 -6.67
C LYS A 104 -6.27 -16.77 -6.12
N LEU A 105 -5.57 -15.78 -5.59
CA LEU A 105 -6.15 -14.54 -5.06
C LEU A 105 -6.37 -13.46 -6.14
N GLY A 106 -6.03 -13.73 -7.40
CA GLY A 106 -6.10 -12.73 -8.48
C GLY A 106 -5.11 -11.57 -8.30
N LEU A 107 -4.08 -11.78 -7.48
CA LEU A 107 -3.04 -10.82 -7.15
C LEU A 107 -1.84 -11.00 -8.08
N HIS A 108 -1.15 -9.89 -8.34
CA HIS A 108 0.16 -9.93 -8.98
C HIS A 108 1.28 -10.17 -7.98
N ASN A 109 1.14 -9.62 -6.77
CA ASN A 109 2.18 -9.60 -5.75
C ASN A 109 2.30 -10.95 -5.04
N ARG A 110 3.53 -11.43 -4.88
CA ARG A 110 3.85 -12.63 -4.08
C ARG A 110 4.05 -12.34 -2.59
N HIS A 111 4.36 -11.09 -2.24
CA HIS A 111 4.54 -10.63 -0.86
C HIS A 111 3.34 -9.79 -0.47
N VAL A 112 2.62 -10.20 0.57
CA VAL A 112 1.35 -9.56 0.93
C VAL A 112 1.24 -9.30 2.43
N ARG A 113 0.37 -8.35 2.77
CA ARG A 113 -0.17 -8.14 4.11
C ARG A 113 -1.66 -7.90 3.98
N ALA A 114 -2.44 -8.54 4.86
CA ALA A 114 -3.87 -8.27 4.93
C ALA A 114 -4.11 -6.84 5.44
N VAL A 115 -5.10 -6.16 4.87
CA VAL A 115 -5.48 -4.80 5.25
C VAL A 115 -6.99 -4.68 5.42
N GLY A 116 -7.41 -3.64 6.14
CA GLY A 116 -8.81 -3.29 6.36
C GLY A 116 -8.96 -1.79 6.55
N ASP A 117 -10.16 -1.38 6.98
CA ASP A 117 -10.54 0.03 7.15
C ASP A 117 -10.18 0.88 5.92
N ILE A 118 -10.47 0.34 4.73
CA ILE A 118 -10.06 0.94 3.46
C ILE A 118 -10.87 2.23 3.26
N ARG A 119 -10.17 3.36 3.14
CA ARG A 119 -10.76 4.68 2.85
C ARG A 119 -10.20 5.18 1.53
N TYR A 120 -11.05 5.45 0.56
CA TYR A 120 -10.60 5.91 -0.75
C TYR A 120 -10.44 7.42 -0.78
N TYR A 121 -9.43 7.90 -1.49
CA TYR A 121 -9.12 9.34 -1.52
C TYR A 121 -10.26 10.16 -2.14
N GLY A 122 -11.01 9.55 -3.07
CA GLY A 122 -12.20 10.17 -3.66
C GLY A 122 -13.35 10.39 -2.68
N ASP A 123 -13.40 9.66 -1.56
CA ASP A 123 -14.38 9.94 -0.49
C ASP A 123 -14.02 11.22 0.26
N TYR A 124 -12.71 11.49 0.42
CA TYR A 124 -12.19 12.65 1.14
C TYR A 124 -12.19 13.90 0.28
N ILE A 125 -11.63 13.82 -0.93
CA ILE A 125 -11.63 14.91 -1.91
C ILE A 125 -12.42 14.45 -3.13
N VAL A 126 -13.69 14.83 -3.20
CA VAL A 126 -14.62 14.34 -4.24
C VAL A 126 -14.26 14.85 -5.64
N ASN A 127 -13.83 16.12 -5.77
CA ASN A 127 -13.45 16.68 -7.07
C ASN A 127 -12.00 16.28 -7.44
N PRO A 128 -11.78 15.47 -8.49
CA PRO A 128 -10.44 15.05 -8.92
C PRO A 128 -9.50 16.19 -9.31
N GLU A 129 -10.03 17.35 -9.73
CA GLU A 129 -9.23 18.52 -10.06
C GLU A 129 -8.49 19.10 -8.86
N ASN A 130 -8.99 18.83 -7.65
CA ASN A 130 -8.41 19.28 -6.38
C ASN A 130 -7.47 18.23 -5.76
N TRP A 131 -7.21 17.11 -6.45
CA TRP A 131 -6.36 16.07 -5.91
C TRP A 131 -4.90 16.53 -5.85
N GLU A 132 -4.37 16.62 -4.62
CA GLU A 132 -2.94 16.85 -4.42
C GLU A 132 -2.10 15.68 -4.93
N LYS A 133 -0.89 15.98 -5.39
CA LYS A 133 0.09 14.98 -5.82
C LYS A 133 1.14 14.79 -4.73
N ILE A 134 1.42 13.54 -4.42
CA ILE A 134 2.45 13.15 -3.45
C ILE A 134 3.63 12.54 -4.20
N THR A 135 4.72 13.29 -4.28
CA THR A 135 5.97 12.79 -4.85
C THR A 135 6.43 11.53 -4.10
N THR A 136 6.71 10.49 -4.86
CA THR A 136 7.10 9.20 -4.31
C THR A 136 8.36 8.71 -5.01
N THR A 137 9.45 8.62 -4.26
CA THR A 137 10.78 8.26 -4.76
C THR A 137 11.09 6.77 -4.64
N GLY A 138 10.26 5.99 -3.94
CA GLY A 138 10.38 4.56 -3.79
C GLY A 138 9.02 3.87 -3.59
N THR A 139 8.97 2.58 -3.87
CA THR A 139 7.72 1.78 -3.81
C THR A 139 7.18 1.63 -2.40
N ILE A 140 8.04 1.67 -1.38
CA ILE A 140 7.65 1.62 0.03
C ILE A 140 8.63 2.45 0.86
N ALA A 141 8.10 3.26 1.78
CA ALA A 141 8.90 4.01 2.74
C ALA A 141 8.06 4.32 4.00
N PRO A 142 8.67 4.38 5.19
CA PRO A 142 8.03 4.94 6.37
C PRO A 142 7.84 6.44 6.17
N ILE A 143 6.77 6.99 6.74
CA ILE A 143 6.49 8.41 6.79
C ILE A 143 6.74 8.86 8.23
N THR A 144 7.92 9.42 8.48
CA THR A 144 8.37 9.76 9.86
C THR A 144 8.46 11.26 10.12
N ASP A 145 8.52 12.08 9.07
CA ASP A 145 8.73 13.52 9.18
C ASP A 145 7.39 14.28 9.06
N PRO A 146 6.92 14.93 10.15
CA PRO A 146 5.68 15.70 10.17
C PRO A 146 5.62 16.84 9.16
N GLU A 147 6.76 17.32 8.69
CA GLU A 147 6.85 18.42 7.73
C GLU A 147 6.73 17.97 6.27
N THR A 148 6.60 16.67 6.02
CA THR A 148 6.38 16.13 4.67
C THR A 148 4.91 16.16 4.26
N ASP A 149 4.66 16.35 2.96
CA ASP A 149 3.30 16.34 2.41
C ASP A 149 2.57 15.02 2.69
N SER A 150 3.29 13.90 2.62
CA SER A 150 2.72 12.58 2.92
C SER A 150 2.24 12.48 4.37
N TYR A 151 3.00 13.01 5.33
CA TYR A 151 2.60 12.98 6.74
C TYR A 151 1.38 13.87 6.97
N ARG A 152 1.44 15.13 6.52
CA ARG A 152 0.35 16.08 6.66
C ARG A 152 -0.94 15.59 6.01
N LEU A 153 -0.84 14.93 4.85
CA LEU A 153 -1.99 14.32 4.20
C LEU A 153 -2.63 13.23 5.08
N VAL A 154 -1.84 12.26 5.55
CA VAL A 154 -2.34 11.17 6.40
C VAL A 154 -3.00 11.74 7.65
N ASP A 155 -2.35 12.67 8.33
CA ASP A 155 -2.86 13.30 9.56
C ASP A 155 -4.19 14.04 9.35
N ARG A 156 -4.27 14.88 8.30
CA ARG A 156 -5.53 15.60 7.98
C ARG A 156 -6.64 14.66 7.56
N TRP A 157 -6.32 13.62 6.79
CA TRP A 157 -7.30 12.67 6.29
C TRP A 157 -7.83 11.79 7.43
N LEU A 158 -6.99 11.32 8.35
CA LEU A 158 -7.43 10.59 9.53
C LEU A 158 -8.36 11.43 10.42
N LYS A 159 -8.02 12.70 10.69
CA LYS A 159 -8.90 13.63 11.43
C LYS A 159 -10.25 13.84 10.76
N TRP A 160 -10.27 13.87 9.43
CA TRP A 160 -11.52 13.93 8.67
C TRP A 160 -12.33 12.64 8.81
N VAL A 161 -11.71 11.46 8.72
CA VAL A 161 -12.39 10.17 8.94
C VAL A 161 -13.03 10.11 10.33
N GLU A 162 -12.32 10.55 11.37
CA GLU A 162 -12.84 10.62 12.74
C GLU A 162 -14.05 11.56 12.87
N SER A 163 -14.05 12.65 12.10
CA SER A 163 -15.16 13.61 12.05
C SER A 163 -16.35 13.12 11.21
N ASN A 164 -16.16 12.05 10.43
CA ASN A 164 -17.13 11.53 9.47
C ASN A 164 -17.34 9.99 9.63
N PRO A 165 -17.72 9.49 10.82
CA PRO A 165 -17.71 8.05 11.12
C PRO A 165 -18.76 7.23 10.34
N ASN A 166 -19.82 7.87 9.83
CA ASN A 166 -20.92 7.21 9.12
C ASN A 166 -20.85 7.42 7.60
N LEU A 167 -19.70 7.84 7.07
CA LEU A 167 -19.57 8.03 5.64
C LEU A 167 -19.53 6.67 4.92
N GLU A 168 -20.52 6.43 4.08
CA GLU A 168 -20.50 5.36 3.09
C GLU A 168 -19.54 5.75 1.96
N SER A 169 -18.72 4.80 1.49
CA SER A 169 -17.81 5.11 0.39
C SER A 169 -18.62 5.36 -0.89
N VAL A 170 -18.20 6.32 -1.72
CA VAL A 170 -18.79 6.48 -3.05
C VAL A 170 -18.58 5.24 -3.93
N TYR A 171 -17.65 4.37 -3.54
CA TYR A 171 -17.38 3.08 -4.18
C TYR A 171 -18.25 1.92 -3.67
N ASP A 172 -18.91 2.07 -2.50
CA ASP A 172 -19.80 1.03 -1.95
C ASP A 172 -21.16 0.99 -2.68
N SER A 173 -21.51 2.08 -3.37
CA SER A 173 -22.81 2.24 -4.06
C SER A 173 -22.84 1.80 -5.53
N ILE A 174 -21.72 1.32 -6.08
CA ILE A 174 -21.62 1.00 -7.52
C ILE A 174 -22.25 -0.35 -7.88
N ASP A 175 -22.70 -1.14 -6.89
CA ASP A 175 -23.34 -2.45 -7.08
C ASP A 175 -24.84 -2.49 -6.69
N SER A 176 -25.58 -1.35 -6.76
CA SER A 176 -27.06 -1.33 -6.65
C SER A 176 -27.78 -1.15 -7.99
#